data_AF-A0A3N4LCG3-F1
#
_entry.id   AF-A0A3N4LCG3-F1
#
_cell.length_a   1.000
_cell.length_b   1.000
_cell.length_c   1.000
_cell.angle_alpha   90.00
_cell.angle_beta   90.00
_cell.angle_gamma   90.00
#
_symmetry.space_group_name_H-M   'P 1'
#
loop_
_entity.id
_entity.type
_entity.pdbx_description
1 polymer ?
#
loop_
_entity_poly.entity_id
_entity_poly.type
_entity_poly.pdbx_seq_one_letter_code
_entity_poly.pdbx_strand_id
1 'polypeptide(L)'
;MGLFGSNKKSAELLAEHKFDYINLADFHSHSFWAGFAYVTIYFGILISLCAYAADIYTAASLLIFNKWSSKLQPAVEFSISKWIFAGCIILSFALLAVEWAISVKILKGHGVAEIYLNSNAQRWSCIFGGRGRKEDTGWKRFLVFARLTKSKSGVDYVALFTFFSFKGWIRTIFAEGPRQAINALTLYSVMKADIIPHNVKKGEELGAMLKFFQNFAALGKQDRAQALVLGSMLFTLVIWAFAILQLLIAGAMYVIYLCHVIGSESGLYGYCKVRVDEKLGEIVASNHRKDWSKGTRKHKFYIG
;
A
#
# COMPACT_ATOMS: atom_id res chain seq x y z
N MET A 1 5.46 3.09 15.13
CA MET A 1 5.76 2.56 16.47
C MET A 1 4.69 3.07 17.41
N GLY A 2 4.21 2.20 18.30
CA GLY A 2 3.09 2.43 19.21
C GLY A 2 2.76 1.10 19.87
N LEU A 3 3.78 0.46 20.44
CA LEU A 3 3.61 -0.63 21.37
C LEU A 3 3.24 0.01 22.72
N PHE A 4 2.15 -0.45 23.32
CA PHE A 4 1.65 -0.08 24.65
C PHE A 4 0.90 1.24 24.74
N GLY A 5 -0.41 1.15 24.58
CA GLY A 5 -1.40 2.13 25.04
C GLY A 5 -2.65 1.37 25.45
N SER A 6 -2.66 0.90 26.70
CA SER A 6 -3.77 0.19 27.34
C SER A 6 -5.00 1.10 27.41
N ASN A 7 -6.14 0.63 26.91
CA ASN A 7 -7.42 1.19 27.34
C ASN A 7 -8.40 0.04 27.64
N LYS A 8 -8.52 -0.30 28.93
CA LYS A 8 -9.36 -1.38 29.48
C LYS A 8 -10.84 -1.26 29.11
N LYS A 9 -11.33 -0.08 28.71
CA LYS A 9 -12.71 0.09 28.20
C LYS A 9 -12.95 -0.51 26.82
N SER A 10 -11.92 -0.65 25.98
CA SER A 10 -12.02 -1.33 24.68
C SER A 10 -12.06 -2.86 24.83
N ALA A 11 -11.74 -3.37 26.03
CA ALA A 11 -11.63 -4.79 26.31
C ALA A 11 -12.98 -5.50 26.55
N GLU A 12 -14.06 -4.75 26.80
CA GLU A 12 -15.42 -5.28 26.99
C GLU A 12 -16.29 -5.19 25.72
N LEU A 13 -15.85 -4.50 24.67
CA LEU A 13 -16.51 -4.47 23.35
C LEU A 13 -16.22 -5.73 22.49
N LEU A 14 -15.84 -6.86 23.10
CA LEU A 14 -14.71 -7.69 22.62
C LEU A 14 -15.03 -9.07 22.00
N ALA A 15 -16.29 -9.40 21.74
CA ALA A 15 -16.66 -10.61 20.98
C ALA A 15 -17.28 -10.27 19.61
N GLU A 16 -18.31 -9.42 19.58
CA GLU A 16 -19.13 -9.16 18.38
C GLU A 16 -18.36 -8.57 17.18
N HIS A 17 -17.23 -7.92 17.44
CA HIS A 17 -16.40 -7.30 16.39
C HIS A 17 -15.33 -8.24 15.80
N LYS A 18 -15.31 -9.51 16.21
CA LYS A 18 -14.47 -10.53 15.57
C LYS A 18 -15.22 -11.16 14.41
N PHE A 19 -14.48 -11.57 13.38
CA PHE A 19 -15.06 -12.27 12.23
C PHE A 19 -15.91 -13.48 12.66
N ASP A 20 -15.52 -14.16 13.74
CA ASP A 20 -16.18 -15.36 14.25
C ASP A 20 -17.66 -15.13 14.66
N TYR A 21 -18.02 -13.92 15.10
CA TYR A 21 -19.37 -13.60 15.59
C TYR A 21 -20.23 -12.86 14.56
N ILE A 22 -19.64 -12.39 13.46
CA ILE A 22 -20.39 -11.76 12.37
C ILE A 22 -20.97 -12.82 11.46
N ASN A 23 -22.26 -12.66 11.13
CA ASN A 23 -22.90 -13.45 10.09
C ASN A 23 -22.44 -12.99 8.70
N LEU A 24 -21.43 -13.67 8.15
CA LEU A 24 -20.87 -13.38 6.83
C LEU A 24 -21.84 -13.72 5.69
N ALA A 25 -22.87 -14.53 5.95
CA ALA A 25 -23.91 -14.81 4.97
C ALA A 25 -24.60 -13.50 4.54
N ASP A 26 -24.75 -12.50 5.40
CA ASP A 26 -25.52 -11.28 5.08
C ASP A 26 -24.80 -10.33 4.10
N PHE A 27 -23.51 -10.58 3.85
CA PHE A 27 -22.68 -9.75 2.97
C PHE A 27 -22.70 -10.28 1.54
N HIS A 28 -23.51 -9.67 0.68
CA HIS A 28 -23.56 -9.98 -0.76
C HIS A 28 -23.45 -8.70 -1.60
N SER A 29 -22.87 -8.82 -2.78
CA SER A 29 -22.81 -7.77 -3.79
C SER A 29 -22.84 -8.40 -5.17
N HIS A 30 -23.72 -7.90 -6.03
CA HIS A 30 -23.75 -8.21 -7.47
C HIS A 30 -23.12 -7.08 -8.31
N SER A 31 -22.48 -6.11 -7.65
CA SER A 31 -21.86 -4.98 -8.36
C SER A 31 -20.60 -5.43 -9.09
N PHE A 32 -20.55 -5.16 -10.39
CA PHE A 32 -19.35 -5.37 -11.22
C PHE A 32 -18.12 -4.68 -10.61
N TRP A 33 -18.30 -3.45 -10.10
CA TRP A 33 -17.23 -2.68 -9.45
C TRP A 33 -16.66 -3.36 -8.20
N ALA A 34 -17.50 -4.09 -7.45
CA ALA A 34 -17.03 -4.85 -6.30
C ALA A 34 -16.17 -6.05 -6.74
N GLY A 35 -16.57 -6.74 -7.83
CA GLY A 35 -15.77 -7.80 -8.43
C GLY A 35 -14.43 -7.28 -8.96
N PHE A 36 -14.45 -6.17 -9.70
CA PHE A 36 -13.23 -5.52 -10.19
C PHE A 36 -12.28 -5.12 -9.04
N ALA A 37 -12.80 -4.46 -8.00
CA ALA A 37 -12.00 -4.07 -6.84
C ALA A 37 -11.47 -5.25 -6.01
N TYR A 38 -12.08 -6.42 -6.11
CA TYR A 38 -11.54 -7.64 -5.50
C TYR A 38 -10.40 -8.23 -6.33
N VAL A 39 -10.55 -8.24 -7.66
CA VAL A 39 -9.50 -8.70 -8.58
C VAL A 39 -8.23 -7.84 -8.47
N THR A 40 -8.36 -6.53 -8.24
CA THR A 40 -7.20 -5.64 -8.06
C THR A 40 -6.35 -6.00 -6.85
N ILE A 41 -6.89 -6.69 -5.83
CA ILE A 41 -6.10 -7.21 -4.69
C ILE A 41 -5.07 -8.23 -5.19
N TYR A 42 -5.47 -9.15 -6.06
CA TYR A 42 -4.59 -10.18 -6.63
C TYR A 42 -3.53 -9.56 -7.53
N PHE A 43 -3.91 -8.62 -8.39
CA PHE A 43 -2.95 -7.87 -9.20
C PHE A 43 -1.93 -7.11 -8.34
N GLY A 44 -2.36 -6.46 -7.25
CA GLY A 44 -1.46 -5.77 -6.34
C GLY A 44 -0.41 -6.69 -5.70
N ILE A 45 -0.78 -7.94 -5.42
CA ILE A 45 0.15 -8.94 -4.87
C ILE A 45 1.12 -9.44 -5.93
N LEU A 46 0.63 -9.73 -7.14
CA LEU A 46 1.50 -10.10 -8.26
C LEU A 46 2.55 -9.02 -8.53
N ILE A 47 2.15 -7.75 -8.58
CA ILE A 47 3.06 -6.62 -8.75
C ILE A 47 4.09 -6.57 -7.61
N SER A 48 3.64 -6.79 -6.36
CA SER A 48 4.54 -6.81 -5.20
C SER A 48 5.56 -7.95 -5.28
N LEU A 49 5.15 -9.15 -5.69
CA LEU A 49 6.04 -10.30 -5.90
C LEU A 49 7.06 -10.04 -7.00
N CYS A 50 6.63 -9.47 -8.13
CA CYS A 50 7.53 -9.08 -9.22
C CYS A 50 8.57 -8.03 -8.77
N ALA A 51 8.14 -7.03 -7.98
CA ALA A 51 9.05 -6.03 -7.42
C ALA A 51 10.12 -6.65 -6.50
N TYR A 52 9.72 -7.57 -5.60
CA TYR A 52 10.67 -8.25 -4.74
C TYR A 52 11.61 -9.19 -5.51
N ALA A 53 11.13 -9.86 -6.56
CA ALA A 53 11.98 -10.66 -7.43
C ALA A 53 13.02 -9.78 -8.15
N ALA A 54 12.62 -8.60 -8.64
CA ALA A 54 13.53 -7.64 -9.25
C ALA A 54 14.58 -7.10 -8.26
N ASP A 55 14.19 -6.86 -7.00
CA ASP A 55 15.11 -6.46 -5.94
C ASP A 55 16.14 -7.56 -5.63
N ILE A 56 15.71 -8.83 -5.56
CA ILE A 56 16.63 -9.98 -5.37
C ILE A 56 17.62 -10.09 -6.53
N TYR A 57 17.14 -9.97 -7.78
CA TYR A 57 18.00 -9.99 -8.96
C TYR A 57 19.05 -8.85 -8.92
N THR A 58 18.62 -7.66 -8.51
CA THR A 58 19.51 -6.49 -8.36
C THR A 58 20.55 -6.73 -7.27
N ALA A 59 20.14 -7.25 -6.11
CA ALA A 59 21.06 -7.59 -5.04
C ALA A 59 22.09 -8.65 -5.46
N ALA A 60 21.66 -9.71 -6.14
CA ALA A 60 22.56 -10.75 -6.64
C ALA A 60 23.57 -10.19 -7.66
N SER A 61 23.10 -9.36 -8.60
CA SER A 61 23.95 -8.69 -9.60
C SER A 61 25.04 -7.81 -8.96
N LEU A 62 24.67 -7.04 -7.94
CA LEU A 62 25.58 -6.13 -7.25
C LEU A 62 26.55 -6.84 -6.30
N LEU A 63 26.05 -7.77 -5.49
CA LEU A 63 26.83 -8.42 -4.42
C LEU A 63 27.69 -9.56 -4.94
N ILE A 64 27.13 -10.42 -5.79
CA ILE A 64 27.79 -11.65 -6.26
C ILE A 64 28.60 -11.34 -7.52
N PHE A 65 27.97 -10.70 -8.51
CA PHE A 65 28.59 -10.52 -9.81
C PHE A 65 29.43 -9.25 -9.92
N ASN A 66 29.38 -8.33 -8.93
CA ASN A 66 30.02 -7.01 -8.99
C ASN A 66 29.72 -6.27 -10.30
N LYS A 67 28.53 -6.50 -10.87
CA LYS A 67 28.10 -5.91 -12.14
C LYS A 67 26.96 -4.96 -11.87
N TRP A 68 27.06 -3.76 -12.44
CA TRP A 68 25.90 -2.90 -12.55
C TRP A 68 24.92 -3.51 -13.55
N SER A 69 23.63 -3.39 -13.28
CA SER A 69 22.58 -3.98 -14.13
C SER A 69 22.47 -3.31 -15.50
N SER A 70 23.18 -2.20 -15.74
CA SER A 70 23.28 -1.53 -17.03
C SER A 70 24.73 -1.18 -17.41
N LYS A 71 24.97 -0.94 -18.71
CA LYS A 71 26.26 -0.43 -19.22
C LYS A 71 26.52 1.05 -18.87
N LEU A 72 25.53 1.76 -18.31
CA LEU A 72 25.71 3.11 -17.79
C LEU A 72 26.22 3.01 -16.38
N GLN A 73 27.43 3.53 -16.16
CA GLN A 73 27.94 3.64 -14.81
C GLN A 73 27.05 4.60 -14.00
N PRO A 74 26.75 4.28 -12.73
CA PRO A 74 26.07 5.22 -11.86
C PRO A 74 26.87 6.53 -11.80
N ALA A 75 26.16 7.66 -11.70
CA ALA A 75 26.82 8.97 -11.55
C ALA A 75 27.72 9.06 -10.31
N VAL A 76 27.47 8.18 -9.33
CA VAL A 76 28.26 7.98 -8.11
C VAL A 76 29.11 6.72 -8.27
N GLU A 77 30.34 6.73 -7.76
CA GLU A 77 31.27 5.60 -7.83
C GLU A 77 30.60 4.25 -7.49
N PHE A 78 30.90 3.23 -8.31
CA PHE A 78 30.26 1.91 -8.23
C PHE A 78 30.38 1.27 -6.84
N SER A 79 31.53 1.44 -6.17
CA SER A 79 31.76 0.89 -4.83
C SER A 79 30.76 1.43 -3.80
N ILE A 80 30.49 2.74 -3.84
CA ILE A 80 29.55 3.40 -2.93
C ILE A 80 28.11 3.02 -3.28
N SER A 81 27.76 3.11 -4.57
CA SER A 81 26.40 2.78 -5.07
C SER A 81 26.00 1.34 -4.75
N LYS A 82 26.94 0.39 -4.88
CA LYS A 82 26.73 -1.02 -4.54
C LYS A 82 26.25 -1.20 -3.10
N TRP A 83 26.96 -0.61 -2.14
CA TRP A 83 26.63 -0.77 -0.71
C TRP A 83 25.34 -0.05 -0.32
N ILE A 84 25.06 1.11 -0.93
CA ILE A 84 23.78 1.81 -0.71
C ILE A 84 22.62 0.95 -1.20
N PHE A 85 22.68 0.44 -2.43
CA PHE A 85 21.61 -0.41 -2.99
C PHE A 85 21.43 -1.69 -2.17
N ALA A 86 22.52 -2.37 -1.81
CA ALA A 86 22.46 -3.57 -1.00
C ALA A 86 21.84 -3.31 0.38
N GLY A 87 22.28 -2.24 1.07
CA GLY A 87 21.74 -1.84 2.36
C GLY A 87 20.25 -1.51 2.30
N CYS A 88 19.83 -0.76 1.27
CA CYS A 88 18.42 -0.43 1.00
C CYS A 88 17.56 -1.69 0.79
N ILE A 89 18.04 -2.66 0.00
CA ILE A 89 17.33 -3.91 -0.26
C ILE A 89 17.22 -4.74 1.02
N ILE A 90 18.31 -4.92 1.76
CA ILE A 90 18.31 -5.66 3.04
C ILE A 90 17.34 -5.01 4.04
N LEU A 91 17.38 -3.69 4.18
CA LEU A 91 16.46 -2.95 5.05
C LEU A 91 14.99 -3.14 4.61
N SER A 92 14.72 -3.10 3.30
CA SER A 92 13.37 -3.34 2.75
C SER A 92 12.83 -4.73 3.14
N PHE A 93 13.64 -5.78 3.00
CA PHE A 93 13.28 -7.14 3.39
C PHE A 93 13.13 -7.30 4.91
N ALA A 94 13.99 -6.68 5.71
CA ALA A 94 13.87 -6.69 7.17
C ALA A 94 12.55 -6.03 7.63
N LEU A 95 12.23 -4.86 7.08
CA LEU A 95 10.97 -4.16 7.36
C LEU A 95 9.76 -5.00 6.93
N LEU A 96 9.82 -5.64 5.76
CA LEU A 96 8.79 -6.56 5.29
C LEU A 96 8.57 -7.72 6.27
N ALA A 97 9.64 -8.36 6.76
CA ALA A 97 9.55 -9.47 7.71
C ALA A 97 8.90 -9.03 9.03
N VAL A 98 9.28 -7.87 9.56
CA VAL A 98 8.67 -7.30 10.77
C VAL A 98 7.20 -6.99 10.57
N GLU A 99 6.84 -6.32 9.47
CA GLU A 99 5.43 -6.03 9.13
C GLU A 99 4.63 -7.32 8.98
N TRP A 100 5.20 -8.36 8.38
CA TRP A 100 4.55 -9.64 8.23
C TRP A 100 4.34 -10.33 9.57
N ALA A 101 5.34 -10.35 10.45
CA ALA A 101 5.21 -10.90 11.79
C ALA A 101 4.10 -10.22 12.60
N ILE A 102 3.99 -8.89 12.51
CA ILE A 102 2.90 -8.12 13.13
C ILE A 102 1.54 -8.50 12.50
N SER A 103 1.49 -8.64 11.18
CA SER A 103 0.27 -9.00 10.44
C SER A 103 -0.23 -10.40 10.81
N VAL A 104 0.68 -11.36 10.97
CA VAL A 104 0.35 -12.73 11.44
C VAL A 104 -0.23 -12.69 12.85
N LYS A 105 0.31 -11.87 13.76
CA LYS A 105 -0.25 -11.71 15.11
C LYS A 105 -1.67 -11.13 15.06
N ILE A 106 -1.92 -10.13 14.22
CA ILE A 106 -3.25 -9.52 14.03
C ILE A 106 -4.24 -10.53 13.44
N LEU A 107 -3.83 -11.32 12.44
CA LEU A 107 -4.67 -12.36 11.84
C LEU A 107 -5.13 -13.41 12.87
N LYS A 108 -4.26 -13.77 13.83
CA LYS A 108 -4.60 -14.67 14.94
C LYS A 108 -5.58 -14.06 15.96
N GLY A 109 -5.74 -12.74 15.99
CA GLY A 109 -6.69 -12.05 16.86
C GLY A 109 -8.13 -12.06 16.37
N HIS A 110 -8.36 -12.35 15.07
CA HIS A 110 -9.67 -12.39 14.41
C HIS A 110 -10.50 -11.08 14.48
N GLY A 111 -9.95 -9.98 15.00
CA GLY A 111 -10.61 -8.68 15.10
C GLY A 111 -10.75 -7.99 13.75
N VAL A 112 -11.97 -7.60 13.38
CA VAL A 112 -12.26 -7.03 12.05
C VAL A 112 -11.57 -5.68 11.86
N ALA A 113 -11.66 -4.77 12.85
CA ALA A 113 -11.04 -3.44 12.76
C ALA A 113 -9.51 -3.52 12.71
N GLU A 114 -8.91 -4.43 13.48
CA GLU A 114 -7.45 -4.61 13.53
C GLU A 114 -6.92 -5.18 12.20
N ILE A 115 -7.65 -6.14 11.63
CA ILE A 115 -7.36 -6.67 10.29
C ILE A 115 -7.55 -5.57 9.23
N TYR A 116 -8.62 -4.77 9.32
CA TYR A 116 -8.89 -3.67 8.38
C TYR A 116 -7.78 -2.59 8.40
N LEU A 117 -7.26 -2.23 9.57
CA LEU A 117 -6.19 -1.24 9.74
C LEU A 117 -4.79 -1.79 9.42
N ASN A 118 -4.69 -3.06 9.04
CA ASN A 118 -3.45 -3.65 8.56
C ASN A 118 -3.61 -4.15 7.12
N SER A 119 -3.06 -3.39 6.17
CA SER A 119 -3.15 -3.69 4.73
C SER A 119 -2.70 -5.11 4.36
N ASN A 120 -1.65 -5.64 5.02
CA ASN A 120 -1.16 -6.99 4.76
C ASN A 120 -2.12 -8.05 5.32
N ALA A 121 -2.60 -7.87 6.55
CA ALA A 121 -3.60 -8.77 7.17
C ALA A 121 -4.94 -8.72 6.43
N GLN A 122 -5.37 -7.53 5.98
CA GLN A 122 -6.56 -7.31 5.20
C GLN A 122 -6.50 -8.07 3.87
N ARG A 123 -5.43 -7.86 3.09
CA ARG A 123 -5.22 -8.55 1.80
C ARG A 123 -5.18 -10.07 1.99
N TRP A 124 -4.44 -10.55 3.00
CA TRP A 124 -4.41 -11.97 3.33
C TRP A 124 -5.80 -12.53 3.64
N SER A 125 -6.57 -11.81 4.46
CA SER A 125 -7.93 -12.20 4.81
C SER A 125 -8.87 -12.22 3.60
N CYS A 126 -8.70 -11.29 2.66
CA CYS A 126 -9.48 -11.25 1.42
C CYS A 126 -9.16 -12.41 0.47
N ILE A 127 -7.98 -13.01 0.54
CA ILE A 127 -7.59 -14.13 -0.32
C ILE A 127 -8.00 -15.46 0.31
N PHE A 128 -7.53 -15.69 1.54
CA PHE A 128 -7.62 -17.00 2.17
C PHE A 128 -8.88 -17.19 3.01
N GLY A 129 -9.63 -16.12 3.30
CA GLY A 129 -10.78 -16.19 4.19
C GLY A 129 -10.40 -16.62 5.62
N GLY A 130 -11.35 -17.22 6.33
CA GLY A 130 -11.12 -17.85 7.62
C GLY A 130 -11.06 -19.37 7.53
N ARG A 131 -10.31 -20.01 8.43
CA ARG A 131 -10.10 -21.47 8.43
C ARG A 131 -11.24 -22.29 9.06
N GLY A 132 -12.29 -21.64 9.59
CA GLY A 132 -13.27 -22.31 10.47
C GLY A 132 -14.67 -22.56 9.90
N ARG A 133 -15.15 -21.75 8.94
CA ARG A 133 -16.55 -21.82 8.46
C ARG A 133 -16.62 -21.80 6.94
N LYS A 134 -17.52 -22.60 6.36
CA LYS A 134 -17.74 -22.68 4.91
C LYS A 134 -18.12 -21.33 4.28
N GLU A 135 -18.81 -20.49 5.04
CA GLU A 135 -19.20 -19.14 4.63
C GLU A 135 -18.15 -18.05 4.89
N ASP A 136 -17.07 -18.35 5.61
CA ASP A 136 -15.96 -17.42 5.86
C ASP A 136 -14.95 -17.41 4.71
N THR A 137 -15.42 -16.98 3.54
CA THR A 137 -14.59 -16.88 2.34
C THR A 137 -13.88 -15.53 2.24
N GLY A 138 -12.78 -15.49 1.51
CA GLY A 138 -12.05 -14.26 1.24
C GLY A 138 -12.91 -13.17 0.58
N TRP A 139 -13.81 -13.58 -0.33
CA TRP A 139 -14.79 -12.68 -0.94
C TRP A 139 -15.73 -12.05 0.10
N LYS A 140 -16.25 -12.84 1.05
CA LYS A 140 -17.13 -12.32 2.11
C LYS A 140 -16.40 -11.32 3.02
N ARG A 141 -15.15 -11.63 3.42
CA ARG A 141 -14.32 -10.69 4.18
C ARG A 141 -14.03 -9.41 3.40
N PHE A 142 -13.77 -9.51 2.10
CA PHE A 142 -13.65 -8.34 1.22
C PHE A 142 -14.91 -7.48 1.23
N LEU A 143 -16.10 -8.08 1.12
CA LEU A 143 -17.37 -7.34 1.14
C LEU A 143 -17.61 -6.60 2.46
N VAL A 144 -17.20 -7.19 3.59
CA VAL A 144 -17.21 -6.50 4.89
C VAL A 144 -16.33 -5.24 4.82
N PHE A 145 -15.09 -5.36 4.37
CA PHE A 145 -14.17 -4.22 4.26
C PHE A 145 -14.61 -3.17 3.23
N ALA A 146 -15.21 -3.59 2.12
CA ALA A 146 -15.77 -2.69 1.12
C ALA A 146 -16.92 -1.86 1.73
N ARG A 147 -17.75 -2.49 2.57
CA ARG A 147 -18.86 -1.81 3.25
C ARG A 147 -18.39 -0.85 4.33
N LEU A 148 -17.32 -1.19 5.06
CA LEU A 148 -16.62 -0.28 5.99
C LEU A 148 -16.03 0.95 5.28
N THR A 149 -15.77 0.85 3.97
CA THR A 149 -15.17 1.92 3.16
C THR A 149 -16.22 2.82 2.49
N LYS A 150 -17.43 2.34 2.22
CA LYS A 150 -18.43 3.03 1.37
C LYS A 150 -19.00 4.34 1.95
N SER A 151 -19.09 4.49 3.27
CA SER A 151 -19.79 5.60 3.92
C SER A 151 -18.96 6.24 5.03
N LYS A 152 -17.79 6.77 4.66
CA LYS A 152 -16.90 7.48 5.58
C LYS A 152 -17.17 8.98 5.58
N SER A 153 -17.16 9.59 6.77
CA SER A 153 -17.16 11.05 6.86
C SER A 153 -15.83 11.58 6.29
N GLY A 154 -15.79 12.84 5.85
CA GLY A 154 -14.55 13.45 5.34
C GLY A 154 -13.42 13.41 6.38
N VAL A 155 -13.75 13.60 7.66
CA VAL A 155 -12.79 13.52 8.78
C VAL A 155 -12.24 12.10 8.95
N ASP A 156 -13.09 11.07 8.89
CA ASP A 156 -12.65 9.67 8.96
C ASP A 156 -11.71 9.31 7.80
N TYR A 157 -12.00 9.86 6.60
CA TYR A 157 -11.17 9.64 5.42
C TYR A 157 -9.78 10.26 5.60
N VAL A 158 -9.71 11.50 6.08
CA VAL A 158 -8.45 12.18 6.37
C VAL A 158 -7.64 11.43 7.43
N ALA A 159 -8.30 10.97 8.50
CA ALA A 159 -7.64 10.21 9.56
C ALA A 159 -7.06 8.88 9.05
N LEU A 160 -7.85 8.11 8.29
CA LEU A 160 -7.39 6.84 7.72
C LEU A 160 -6.32 7.04 6.66
N PHE A 161 -6.46 8.04 5.79
CA PHE A 161 -5.42 8.39 4.83
C PHE A 161 -4.11 8.70 5.55
N THR A 162 -4.16 9.57 6.57
CA THR A 162 -2.98 9.95 7.35
C THR A 162 -2.35 8.73 8.01
N PHE A 163 -3.17 7.86 8.59
CA PHE A 163 -2.73 6.62 9.24
C PHE A 163 -2.04 5.67 8.26
N PHE A 164 -2.66 5.40 7.10
CA PHE A 164 -2.11 4.48 6.10
C PHE A 164 -0.85 5.04 5.42
N SER A 165 -0.80 6.34 5.16
CA SER A 165 0.38 7.02 4.61
C SER A 165 1.59 6.90 5.55
N PHE A 166 1.39 6.99 6.87
CA PHE A 166 2.47 6.77 7.83
C PHE A 166 2.85 5.30 8.00
N LYS A 167 1.98 4.33 7.72
CA LYS A 167 2.30 2.91 8.01
C LYS A 167 3.61 2.46 7.31
N GLY A 168 3.90 2.99 6.12
CA GLY A 168 5.08 2.64 5.31
C GLY A 168 6.21 3.68 5.30
N TRP A 169 6.14 4.76 6.11
CA TRP A 169 7.04 5.91 5.96
C TRP A 169 8.53 5.57 6.08
N ILE A 170 8.88 4.64 6.99
CA ILE A 170 10.28 4.21 7.20
C ILE A 170 10.83 3.55 5.93
N ARG A 171 10.04 2.69 5.29
CA ARG A 171 10.43 2.03 4.04
C ARG A 171 10.63 3.08 2.95
N THR A 172 9.67 3.99 2.77
CA THR A 172 9.73 5.02 1.72
C THR A 172 10.94 5.94 1.90
N ILE A 173 11.25 6.39 3.11
CA ILE A 173 12.36 7.31 3.36
C ILE A 173 13.71 6.59 3.34
N PHE A 174 13.88 5.53 4.13
CA PHE A 174 15.21 4.95 4.38
C PHE A 174 15.54 3.78 3.46
N ALA A 175 14.56 2.94 3.11
CA ALA A 175 14.81 1.80 2.23
C ALA A 175 14.74 2.20 0.75
N GLU A 176 13.80 3.06 0.37
CA GLU A 176 13.62 3.46 -1.03
C GLU A 176 14.36 4.76 -1.36
N GLY A 177 14.36 5.75 -0.45
CA GLY A 177 14.90 7.09 -0.71
C GLY A 177 16.34 7.12 -1.24
N PRO A 178 17.34 6.50 -0.60
CA PRO A 178 18.72 6.54 -1.07
C PRO A 178 18.89 5.91 -2.46
N ARG A 179 18.20 4.79 -2.72
CA ARG A 179 18.15 4.16 -4.04
C ARG A 179 17.56 5.10 -5.11
N GLN A 180 16.46 5.77 -4.78
CA GLN A 180 15.81 6.68 -5.73
C GLN A 180 16.62 7.96 -5.96
N ALA A 181 17.38 8.44 -4.99
CA ALA A 181 18.33 9.52 -5.18
C ALA A 181 19.41 9.15 -6.21
N ILE A 182 19.98 7.94 -6.13
CA ILE A 182 20.96 7.47 -7.13
C ILE A 182 20.30 7.28 -8.50
N ASN A 183 19.08 6.71 -8.56
CA ASN A 183 18.33 6.59 -9.81
C ASN A 183 18.09 7.97 -10.44
N ALA A 184 17.71 8.97 -9.65
CA ALA A 184 17.50 10.33 -10.12
C ALA A 184 18.79 10.96 -10.66
N LEU A 185 19.91 10.83 -9.95
CA LEU A 185 21.22 11.31 -10.42
C LEU A 185 21.64 10.62 -11.72
N THR A 186 21.38 9.32 -11.85
CA THR A 186 21.69 8.54 -13.04
C THR A 186 20.80 8.94 -14.23
N LEU A 187 19.52 9.19 -14.01
CA LEU A 187 18.62 9.69 -15.07
C LEU A 187 18.98 11.12 -15.48
N TYR A 188 19.40 11.95 -14.52
CA TYR A 188 19.84 13.31 -14.76
C TYR A 188 21.14 13.35 -15.58
N SER A 189 22.09 12.43 -15.34
CA SER A 189 23.30 12.33 -16.16
C SER A 189 22.99 11.91 -17.59
N VAL A 190 22.04 11.00 -17.80
CA VAL A 190 21.56 10.62 -19.15
C VAL A 190 20.85 11.77 -19.87
N MET A 191 20.12 12.61 -19.13
CA MET A 191 19.49 13.82 -19.69
C MET A 191 20.54 14.86 -20.15
N LYS A 192 21.67 14.95 -19.44
CA LYS A 192 22.78 15.86 -19.77
C LYS A 192 23.78 15.31 -20.78
N ALA A 193 23.81 14.01 -21.00
CA ALA A 193 24.74 13.40 -21.93
C ALA A 193 24.38 13.77 -23.38
N ASP A 194 25.35 14.29 -24.12
CA ASP A 194 25.23 14.56 -25.56
C ASP A 194 25.37 13.23 -26.34
N ILE A 195 24.36 12.38 -26.26
CA ILE A 195 24.33 11.06 -26.91
C ILE A 195 23.93 11.18 -28.40
N ILE A 196 23.45 12.35 -28.83
CA ILE A 196 23.06 12.61 -30.22
C ILE A 196 24.30 13.00 -31.05
N PRO A 197 24.64 12.30 -32.14
CA PRO A 197 25.57 12.82 -33.13
C PRO A 197 24.95 14.06 -33.79
N HIS A 198 25.62 15.21 -33.64
CA HIS A 198 25.30 16.51 -34.22
C HIS A 198 24.34 16.49 -35.41
N ASN A 199 23.06 16.78 -35.18
CA ASN A 199 22.12 17.23 -36.23
C ASN A 199 20.98 18.10 -35.69
N VAL A 200 21.09 18.61 -34.45
CA VAL A 200 20.20 19.66 -33.95
C VAL A 200 20.96 20.98 -34.06
N LYS A 201 20.44 21.89 -34.88
CA LYS A 201 21.01 23.23 -35.07
C LYS A 201 21.16 23.91 -33.71
N LYS A 202 22.35 24.45 -33.45
CA LYS A 202 22.68 25.27 -32.27
C LYS A 202 21.70 26.47 -32.25
N GLY A 203 20.64 26.40 -31.45
CA GLY A 203 19.63 27.47 -31.37
C GLY A 203 18.22 27.07 -30.96
N GLU A 204 17.84 25.78 -31.05
CA GLU A 204 16.56 25.33 -30.49
C GLU A 204 16.79 24.81 -29.06
N GLU A 205 16.37 25.60 -28.06
CA GLU A 205 16.22 25.13 -26.69
C GLU A 205 15.10 24.08 -26.63
N LEU A 206 15.42 22.87 -27.06
CA LEU A 206 14.56 21.73 -26.88
C LEU A 206 14.34 21.56 -25.37
N GLY A 207 13.08 21.65 -24.92
CA GLY A 207 12.74 21.52 -23.50
C GLY A 207 13.34 20.24 -22.91
N ALA A 208 13.81 20.29 -21.65
CA ALA A 208 14.55 19.20 -21.00
C ALA A 208 13.86 17.82 -21.13
N MET A 209 12.52 17.80 -21.08
CA MET A 209 11.70 16.60 -21.29
C MET A 209 11.85 16.01 -22.70
N LEU A 210 11.85 16.86 -23.74
CA LEU A 210 11.97 16.40 -25.12
C LEU A 210 13.37 15.83 -25.40
N LYS A 211 14.43 16.44 -24.82
CA LYS A 211 15.80 15.91 -24.89
C LYS A 211 15.92 14.56 -24.20
N PHE A 212 15.30 14.40 -23.03
CA PHE A 212 15.26 13.13 -22.32
C PHE A 212 14.63 12.02 -23.16
N PHE A 213 13.47 12.26 -23.77
CA PHE A 213 12.81 11.26 -24.63
C PHE A 213 13.62 10.93 -25.89
N GLN A 214 14.31 11.91 -26.48
CA GLN A 214 15.19 11.68 -27.63
C GLN A 214 16.40 10.82 -27.25
N ASN A 215 17.09 11.13 -26.14
CA ASN A 215 18.21 10.35 -25.64
C ASN A 215 17.75 8.92 -25.27
N PHE A 216 16.61 8.79 -24.60
CA PHE A 216 16.01 7.50 -24.27
C PHE A 216 15.70 6.67 -25.52
N ALA A 217 15.12 7.28 -26.56
CA ALA A 217 14.82 6.60 -27.82
C ALA A 217 16.09 6.18 -28.57
N ALA A 218 17.14 7.00 -28.56
CA ALA A 218 18.44 6.66 -29.14
C ALA A 218 19.10 5.48 -28.42
N LEU A 219 19.13 5.53 -27.08
CA LEU A 219 19.61 4.44 -26.23
C LEU A 219 18.84 3.13 -26.48
N GLY A 220 17.51 3.20 -26.64
CA GLY A 220 16.68 2.03 -26.93
C GLY A 220 16.90 1.40 -28.31
N LYS A 221 17.38 2.18 -29.29
CA LYS A 221 17.78 1.63 -30.60
C LYS A 221 19.13 0.92 -30.52
N GLN A 222 20.03 1.36 -29.65
CA GLN A 222 21.37 0.80 -29.50
C GLN A 222 21.42 -0.41 -28.56
N ASP A 223 20.74 -0.34 -27.42
CA ASP A 223 20.70 -1.41 -26.43
C ASP A 223 19.33 -1.45 -25.72
N ARG A 224 18.50 -2.41 -26.15
CA ARG A 224 17.15 -2.60 -25.60
C ARG A 224 17.15 -2.94 -24.10
N ALA A 225 18.16 -3.68 -23.63
CA ALA A 225 18.25 -4.05 -22.22
C ALA A 225 18.51 -2.81 -21.36
N GLN A 226 19.39 -1.92 -21.84
CA GLN A 226 19.70 -0.67 -21.16
C GLN A 226 18.52 0.30 -21.10
N ALA A 227 17.76 0.43 -22.18
CA ALA A 227 16.54 1.25 -22.18
C ALA A 227 15.47 0.70 -21.24
N LEU A 228 15.34 -0.63 -21.13
CA LEU A 228 14.41 -1.25 -20.18
C LEU A 228 14.82 -0.92 -18.73
N VAL A 229 16.12 -0.99 -18.40
CA VAL A 229 16.62 -0.64 -17.07
C VAL A 229 16.38 0.84 -16.76
N LEU A 230 16.74 1.76 -17.66
CA LEU A 230 16.48 3.19 -17.48
C LEU A 230 14.99 3.51 -17.35
N GLY A 231 14.15 2.85 -18.15
CA GLY A 231 12.69 2.98 -18.05
C GLY A 231 12.17 2.51 -16.70
N SER A 232 12.70 1.40 -16.18
CA SER A 232 12.34 0.89 -14.84
C SER A 232 12.80 1.82 -13.71
N MET A 233 13.98 2.44 -13.83
CA MET A 233 14.47 3.44 -12.88
C MET A 233 13.56 4.67 -12.88
N LEU A 234 13.18 5.19 -14.05
CA LEU A 234 12.26 6.31 -14.15
C LEU A 234 10.89 5.99 -13.57
N PHE A 235 10.34 4.82 -13.93
CA PHE A 235 9.04 4.38 -13.44
C PHE A 235 9.01 4.28 -11.91
N THR A 236 10.02 3.64 -11.31
CA THR A 236 10.11 3.51 -9.85
C THR A 236 10.35 4.85 -9.16
N LEU A 237 11.13 5.75 -9.76
CA LEU A 237 11.33 7.11 -9.26
C LEU A 237 10.02 7.92 -9.22
N VAL A 238 9.21 7.83 -10.29
CA VAL A 238 7.90 8.51 -10.35
C VAL A 238 6.95 7.98 -9.27
N ILE A 239 6.86 6.65 -9.11
CA ILE A 239 6.04 6.05 -8.05
C ILE A 239 6.49 6.52 -6.67
N TRP A 240 7.80 6.54 -6.43
CA TRP A 240 8.35 7.00 -5.15
C TRP A 240 8.08 8.48 -4.90
N ALA A 241 8.16 9.33 -5.93
CA ALA A 241 7.82 10.75 -5.82
C ALA A 241 6.36 10.96 -5.39
N PHE A 242 5.42 10.19 -5.95
CA PHE A 242 4.03 10.19 -5.47
C PHE A 242 3.90 9.71 -4.03
N ALA A 243 4.66 8.70 -3.62
CA ALA A 243 4.65 8.21 -2.24
C ALA A 243 5.16 9.27 -1.25
N ILE A 244 6.25 9.98 -1.58
CA ILE A 244 6.75 11.11 -0.77
C ILE A 244 5.74 12.23 -0.71
N LEU A 245 5.11 12.60 -1.83
CA LEU A 245 4.07 13.64 -1.85
C LEU A 245 2.89 13.27 -0.94
N GLN A 246 2.42 12.02 -1.00
CA GLN A 246 1.37 11.52 -0.11
C GLN A 246 1.79 11.57 1.36
N LEU A 247 3.05 11.24 1.67
CA LEU A 247 3.60 11.30 3.02
C LEU A 247 3.69 12.74 3.54
N LEU A 248 4.08 13.71 2.70
CA LEU A 248 4.12 15.13 3.05
C LEU A 248 2.70 15.67 3.32
N ILE A 249 1.73 15.34 2.46
CA ILE A 249 0.33 15.72 2.65
C ILE A 249 -0.22 15.10 3.95
N ALA A 250 0.08 13.83 4.22
CA ALA A 250 -0.28 13.16 5.48
C ALA A 250 0.39 13.83 6.69
N GLY A 251 1.65 14.25 6.57
CA GLY A 251 2.36 15.02 7.59
C GLY A 251 1.62 16.32 7.96
N ALA A 252 1.23 17.10 6.96
CA ALA A 252 0.46 18.33 7.17
C ALA A 252 -0.90 18.06 7.84
N MET A 253 -1.64 17.05 7.36
CA MET A 253 -2.93 16.67 7.94
C MET A 253 -2.81 16.10 9.35
N TYR A 254 -1.71 15.43 9.66
CA TYR A 254 -1.42 14.94 11.01
C TYR A 254 -1.21 16.07 12.01
N VAL A 255 -0.50 17.13 11.61
CA VAL A 255 -0.34 18.32 12.46
C VAL A 255 -1.70 18.95 12.75
N ILE A 256 -2.56 19.09 11.72
CA ILE A 256 -3.94 19.60 11.89
C ILE A 256 -4.73 18.69 12.84
N TYR A 257 -4.62 17.37 12.67
CA TYR A 257 -5.25 16.39 13.56
C TYR A 257 -4.77 16.54 15.01
N LEU A 258 -3.46 16.70 15.23
CA LEU A 258 -2.92 16.94 16.56
C LEU A 258 -3.49 18.23 17.17
N CYS A 259 -3.55 19.32 16.43
CA CYS A 259 -4.09 20.59 16.92
C CYS A 259 -5.59 20.53 17.27
N HIS A 260 -6.39 19.71 16.57
CA HIS A 260 -7.85 19.64 16.77
C HIS A 260 -8.33 18.50 17.69
N VAL A 261 -7.57 17.40 17.80
CA VAL A 261 -8.08 16.11 18.33
C VAL A 261 -7.31 15.62 19.57
N ILE A 262 -6.26 16.32 20.02
CA ILE A 262 -5.47 16.00 21.24
C ILE A 262 -6.28 16.02 22.56
N GLY A 263 -7.58 16.31 22.54
CA GLY A 263 -8.47 16.12 23.70
C GLY A 263 -8.89 14.66 23.98
N SER A 264 -8.64 13.71 23.07
CA SER A 264 -9.05 12.30 23.22
C SER A 264 -7.82 11.41 23.41
N GLU A 265 -7.78 10.66 24.51
CA GLU A 265 -6.66 9.84 25.03
C GLU A 265 -6.15 8.68 24.14
N SER A 266 -6.38 8.71 22.83
CA SER A 266 -5.93 7.65 21.92
C SER A 266 -5.22 8.23 20.70
N GLY A 267 -3.99 7.77 20.45
CA GLY A 267 -3.23 8.15 19.25
C GLY A 267 -3.96 7.75 17.95
N LEU A 268 -3.44 8.18 16.80
CA LEU A 268 -4.10 8.04 15.49
C LEU A 268 -4.63 6.62 15.18
N TYR A 269 -3.89 5.58 15.58
CA TYR A 269 -4.34 4.18 15.46
C TYR A 269 -5.61 3.90 16.29
N GLY A 270 -5.62 4.32 17.55
CA GLY A 270 -6.76 4.12 18.45
C GLY A 270 -8.00 4.86 17.96
N TYR A 271 -7.84 6.11 17.51
CA TYR A 271 -8.91 6.87 16.87
C TYR A 271 -9.48 6.11 15.65
N CYS A 272 -8.63 5.68 14.72
CA CYS A 272 -9.06 4.93 13.55
C CYS A 272 -9.74 3.61 13.92
N LYS A 273 -9.24 2.92 14.95
CA LYS A 273 -9.81 1.64 15.42
C LYS A 273 -11.22 1.84 15.95
N VAL A 274 -11.42 2.78 16.87
CA VAL A 274 -12.74 3.10 17.44
C VAL A 274 -13.73 3.45 16.33
N ARG A 275 -13.34 4.30 15.37
CA ARG A 275 -14.21 4.66 14.23
C ARG A 275 -14.57 3.49 13.33
N VAL A 276 -13.66 2.55 13.12
CA VAL A 276 -13.94 1.34 12.33
C VAL A 276 -14.85 0.38 13.11
N ASP A 277 -14.62 0.22 14.40
CA ASP A 277 -15.44 -0.60 15.30
C ASP A 277 -16.88 -0.05 15.41
N GLU A 278 -17.06 1.27 15.60
CA GLU A 278 -18.38 1.93 15.61
C GLU A 278 -19.17 1.63 14.32
N LYS A 279 -18.51 1.79 13.16
CA LYS A 279 -19.16 1.51 11.87
C LYS A 279 -19.45 0.04 11.65
N LEU A 280 -18.61 -0.84 12.16
CA LEU A 280 -18.87 -2.27 12.11
C LEU A 280 -20.15 -2.60 12.88
N GLY A 281 -20.29 -2.06 14.10
CA GLY A 281 -21.51 -2.20 14.91
C GLY A 281 -22.75 -1.68 14.19
N GLU A 282 -22.67 -0.49 13.57
CA GLU A 282 -23.77 0.08 12.77
C GLU A 282 -24.19 -0.83 11.60
N ILE A 283 -23.22 -1.39 10.87
CA ILE A 283 -23.46 -2.27 9.73
C ILE A 283 -24.13 -3.57 10.18
N VAL A 284 -23.59 -4.20 11.24
CA VAL A 284 -24.13 -5.45 11.80
C VAL A 284 -25.56 -5.24 12.30
N ALA A 285 -25.80 -4.19 13.08
CA ALA A 285 -27.13 -3.85 13.58
C ALA A 285 -28.12 -3.54 12.44
N SER A 286 -27.68 -2.84 11.39
CA SER A 286 -28.50 -2.55 10.21
C SER A 286 -28.89 -3.83 9.44
N ASN A 287 -27.97 -4.77 9.30
CA ASN A 287 -28.24 -6.05 8.65
C ASN A 287 -29.25 -6.87 9.46
N HIS A 288 -29.05 -7.01 10.78
CA HIS A 288 -30.01 -7.67 11.65
C HIS A 288 -31.41 -7.06 11.50
N ARG A 289 -31.57 -5.74 11.62
CA ARG A 289 -32.89 -5.08 11.46
C ARG A 289 -33.55 -5.38 10.12
N LYS A 290 -32.78 -5.45 9.02
CA LYS A 290 -33.32 -5.79 7.69
C LYS A 290 -33.87 -7.20 7.66
N ASP A 291 -33.19 -8.16 8.25
CA ASP A 291 -33.63 -9.56 8.23
C ASP A 291 -34.84 -9.80 9.13
N TRP A 292 -34.88 -9.16 10.31
CA TRP A 292 -36.08 -9.12 11.15
C TRP A 292 -37.30 -8.57 10.39
N SER A 293 -37.14 -7.49 9.61
CA SER A 293 -38.22 -6.88 8.82
C SER A 293 -38.72 -7.74 7.65
N LYS A 294 -37.85 -8.59 7.09
CA LYS A 294 -38.21 -9.54 6.02
C LYS A 294 -38.95 -10.73 6.59
N GLY A 295 -38.51 -11.24 7.75
CA GLY A 295 -39.17 -12.34 8.47
C GLY A 295 -40.60 -11.98 8.86
N THR A 296 -40.80 -10.81 9.45
CA THR A 296 -42.15 -10.31 9.81
C THR A 296 -43.05 -10.09 8.59
N ARG A 297 -42.51 -9.58 7.47
CA ARG A 297 -43.27 -9.46 6.22
C ARG A 297 -43.71 -10.81 5.65
N LYS A 298 -42.83 -11.81 5.66
CA LYS A 298 -43.17 -13.17 5.24
C LYS A 298 -44.25 -13.77 6.14
N HIS A 299 -44.09 -13.64 7.46
CA HIS A 299 -45.06 -14.15 8.43
C HIS A 299 -46.46 -13.55 8.22
N LYS A 300 -46.57 -12.24 7.98
CA LYS A 300 -47.87 -11.60 7.64
C LYS A 300 -48.50 -12.14 6.34
N PHE A 301 -47.70 -12.65 5.41
CA PHE A 301 -48.17 -13.18 4.12
C PHE A 301 -48.69 -14.62 4.20
N TYR A 302 -48.34 -15.38 5.25
CA TYR A 302 -48.78 -16.76 5.44
C TYR A 302 -50.03 -16.90 6.34
N ILE A 303 -50.47 -15.80 6.96
CA ILE A 303 -51.55 -15.79 7.98
C ILE A 303 -52.68 -14.83 7.57
N GLY A 304 -52.60 -14.25 6.37
CA GLY A 304 -53.67 -13.51 5.72
C GLY A 304 -54.06 -14.21 4.43
#